data_AF-A0A1A6C4Q3-F1
#
_entry.id   AF-A0A1A6C4Q3-F1
#
_cell.length_a   1.000
_cell.length_b   1.000
_cell.length_c   1.000
_cell.angle_alpha   90.00
_cell.angle_beta   90.00
_cell.angle_gamma   90.00
#
_symmetry.space_group_name_H-M   'P 1'
#
loop_
_entity.id
_entity.type
_entity.pdbx_description
1 polymer ?
#
loop_
_entity_poly.entity_id
_entity_poly.type
_entity_poly.pdbx_seq_one_letter_code
_entity_poly.pdbx_strand_id
1 'polypeptide(L)' 'MNHLERYPLDELKLIYRTLHAALPENPELMDSVLLEELQGYLQTRAREAGVDVSLHAQWAAWLGGELLRGL' A
#
# COMPACT_ATOMS: atom_id res chain seq x y z
N MET A 1 6.84 13.89 11.07
CA MET A 1 5.62 14.51 10.49
C MET A 1 5.44 13.87 9.14
N ASN A 2 4.44 13.00 8.97
CA ASN A 2 4.31 12.21 7.75
C ASN A 2 3.62 13.07 6.67
N HIS A 3 4.36 13.46 5.63
CA HIS A 3 3.83 14.33 4.58
C HIS A 3 2.69 13.68 3.79
N LEU A 4 2.56 12.36 3.85
CA LEU A 4 1.51 11.60 3.19
C LEU A 4 0.12 11.94 3.72
N GLU A 5 -0.01 12.40 4.97
CA GLU A 5 -1.29 12.80 5.58
C GLU A 5 -2.03 13.93 4.85
N ARG A 6 -1.33 14.66 3.97
CA ARG A 6 -1.88 15.77 3.20
C ARG A 6 -2.60 15.33 1.94
N TYR A 7 -2.41 14.09 1.50
CA TYR A 7 -3.01 13.56 0.29
C TYR A 7 -4.23 12.69 0.61
N PRO A 8 -5.23 12.62 -0.28
CA PRO A 8 -6.37 11.73 -0.11
C PRO A 8 -5.94 10.27 0.05
N LEU A 9 -6.53 9.57 1.01
CA LEU A 9 -6.19 8.19 1.31
C LEU A 9 -6.38 7.26 0.10
N ASP A 10 -7.41 7.49 -0.71
CA ASP A 10 -7.70 6.67 -1.88
C ASP A 10 -6.65 6.85 -3.00
N GLU A 11 -6.11 8.05 -3.17
CA GLU A 11 -5.00 8.31 -4.10
C GLU A 11 -3.73 7.57 -3.64
N LEU A 12 -3.42 7.62 -2.34
CA LEU A 12 -2.28 6.92 -1.76
C LEU A 12 -2.41 5.40 -1.94
N LYS A 13 -3.61 4.84 -1.74
CA LYS A 13 -3.89 3.42 -2.00
C LYS A 13 -3.71 3.05 -3.48
N LEU A 14 -4.12 3.92 -4.40
CA LEU A 14 -3.93 3.74 -5.84
C LEU A 14 -2.44 3.78 -6.22
N ILE A 15 -1.70 4.76 -5.73
CA ILE A 15 -0.27 4.88 -6.01
C ILE A 15 0.48 3.67 -5.48
N TYR A 16 0.20 3.26 -4.23
CA TYR A 16 0.83 2.08 -3.63
C TYR A 16 0.61 0.82 -4.46
N ARG A 17 -0.64 0.52 -4.84
CA ARG A 17 -0.92 -0.69 -5.65
C ARG A 17 -0.23 -0.64 -7.02
N THR A 18 -0.15 0.54 -7.63
CA THR A 18 0.49 0.69 -8.95
C THR A 18 1.98 0.44 -8.85
N LEU A 19 2.64 1.02 -7.84
CA LEU A 19 4.07 0.82 -7.61
C LEU A 19 4.37 -0.62 -7.20
N HIS A 20 3.55 -1.20 -6.31
CA HIS A 20 3.73 -2.57 -5.86
C HIS A 20 3.51 -3.59 -7.00
N ALA A 21 2.58 -3.33 -7.93
CA ALA A 21 2.39 -4.17 -9.11
C ALA A 21 3.55 -4.07 -10.11
N ALA A 22 4.30 -2.97 -10.10
CA ALA A 22 5.45 -2.76 -10.98
C ALA A 22 6.76 -3.37 -10.45
N LEU A 23 6.79 -3.90 -9.22
CA LEU A 23 7.98 -4.51 -8.59
C LEU A 23 8.65 -5.60 -9.44
N PRO A 24 7.91 -6.53 -10.10
CA PRO A 24 8.55 -7.58 -10.91
C PRO A 24 9.37 -7.03 -12.09
N GLU A 25 8.97 -5.87 -12.62
CA GLU A 25 9.61 -5.22 -13.75
C GLU A 25 10.64 -4.15 -13.32
N ASN A 26 10.55 -3.67 -12.08
CA ASN A 26 11.36 -2.58 -11.52
C ASN A 26 11.81 -2.95 -10.09
N PRO A 27 12.74 -3.91 -9.91
CA PRO A 27 13.15 -4.40 -8.60
C PRO A 27 13.76 -3.31 -7.70
N GLU A 28 14.30 -2.23 -8.27
CA GLU A 28 14.79 -1.05 -7.53
C GLU A 28 13.71 -0.35 -6.69
N LEU A 29 12.44 -0.58 -6.99
CA LEU A 29 11.33 -0.08 -6.17
C LEU A 29 11.32 -0.73 -4.77
N MET A 30 11.90 -1.92 -4.59
CA MET A 30 12.02 -2.57 -3.27
C MET A 30 12.87 -1.74 -2.29
N ASP A 31 13.86 -1.01 -2.80
CA ASP A 31 14.75 -0.16 -2.00
C ASP A 31 14.25 1.29 -1.91
N SER A 32 13.07 1.58 -2.45
CA SER A 32 12.50 2.92 -2.45
C SER A 32 11.98 3.30 -1.06
N VAL A 33 12.68 4.25 -0.42
CA VAL A 33 12.26 4.85 0.85
C VAL A 33 10.84 5.40 0.79
N LEU A 34 10.45 6.02 -0.34
CA LEU A 34 9.09 6.54 -0.51
C LEU A 34 8.03 5.42 -0.49
N LEU A 35 8.34 4.27 -1.11
CA LEU A 35 7.42 3.14 -1.13
C LEU A 35 7.29 2.51 0.26
N GLU A 36 8.40 2.41 1.00
CA GLU A 36 8.40 1.95 2.38
C GLU A 36 7.58 2.86 3.30
N GLU A 37 7.78 4.18 3.22
CA GLU A 37 7.02 5.16 3.99
C GLU A 37 5.52 5.12 3.65
N LEU A 38 5.20 4.97 2.36
CA LEU A 38 3.83 4.83 1.88
C LEU A 38 3.16 3.56 2.44
N GLN A 39 3.87 2.44 2.39
CA GLN A 39 3.37 1.19 2.97
C GLN A 39 3.14 1.33 4.47
N GLY A 40 4.09 1.87 5.23
CA GLY A 40 3.97 2.05 6.67
C GLY A 40 2.80 2.97 7.06
N TYR A 41 2.61 4.05 6.29
CA TYR A 41 1.47 4.95 6.47
C TYR A 41 0.14 4.23 6.23
N LEU A 42 -0.01 3.55 5.10
CA LEU A 42 -1.23 2.84 4.75
C LEU A 42 -1.54 1.70 5.73
N GLN A 43 -0.53 0.97 6.21
CA GLN A 43 -0.71 -0.05 7.23
C GLN A 43 -1.20 0.53 8.55
N THR A 44 -0.72 1.71 8.93
CA THR A 44 -1.21 2.42 10.13
C THR A 44 -2.68 2.78 9.97
N ARG A 45 -3.07 3.36 8.82
CA ARG A 45 -4.47 3.71 8.51
C ARG A 45 -5.40 2.48 8.46
N ALA A 46 -4.91 1.36 7.94
CA ALA A 46 -5.68 0.13 7.92
C ALA A 46 -5.90 -0.45 9.33
N ARG A 47 -4.86 -0.45 10.18
CA ARG A 47 -5.00 -0.87 11.59
C ARG A 47 -5.98 0.02 12.35
N GLU A 48 -5.95 1.35 12.13
CA GLU A 48 -6.94 2.30 12.68
C GLU A 48 -8.38 1.97 12.22
N ALA A 49 -8.54 1.43 11.01
CA ALA A 49 -9.81 0.97 10.47
C ALA A 49 -10.19 -0.47 10.91
N GLY A 50 -9.43 -1.09 11.81
CA GLY A 50 -9.68 -2.45 12.30
C GLY A 50 -9.27 -3.57 11.35
N VAL A 51 -8.49 -3.25 10.31
CA VAL A 51 -8.00 -4.22 9.33
C VAL A 51 -6.72 -4.87 9.82
N ASP A 52 -6.68 -6.20 9.80
CA ASP A 52 -5.46 -6.95 10.05
C ASP A 52 -4.57 -6.95 8.82
N VAL A 53 -3.55 -6.09 8.83
CA VAL A 53 -2.59 -5.94 7.71
C VAL A 53 -1.63 -7.13 7.57
N SER A 54 -1.55 -8.02 8.55
CA SER A 54 -0.80 -9.28 8.42
C SER A 54 -1.57 -10.31 7.59
N LEU A 55 -2.89 -10.17 7.50
CA LEU A 55 -3.75 -10.99 6.66
C LEU A 55 -3.84 -10.39 5.26
N HIS A 56 -3.12 -10.99 4.33
CA HIS A 56 -3.05 -10.56 2.93
C HIS A 56 -4.43 -10.29 2.29
N ALA A 57 -5.42 -11.16 2.56
CA ALA A 57 -6.78 -10.98 2.04
C ALA A 57 -7.47 -9.72 2.57
N GLN A 58 -7.34 -9.41 3.86
CA GLN A 58 -7.92 -8.20 4.45
C GLN A 58 -7.20 -6.95 3.96
N TRP A 59 -5.87 -7.01 3.88
CA TRP A 59 -5.03 -5.94 3.35
C TRP A 59 -5.39 -5.60 1.91
N ALA A 60 -5.45 -6.61 1.03
CA ALA A 60 -5.81 -6.43 -0.38
C ALA A 60 -7.22 -5.86 -0.56
N ALA A 61 -8.19 -6.38 0.22
CA ALA A 61 -9.56 -5.88 0.19
C ALA A 61 -9.65 -4.41 0.64
N TRP A 62 -8.95 -4.03 1.71
CA TRP A 62 -8.95 -2.65 2.22
C TRP A 62 -8.25 -1.66 1.28
N LEU A 63 -7.18 -2.10 0.62
CA LEU A 63 -6.52 -1.30 -0.40
C LEU A 63 -7.44 -1.01 -1.58
N GLY A 64 -8.50 -1.80 -1.78
CA GLY A 64 -9.47 -1.67 -2.87
C GLY A 64 -8.95 -2.25 -4.18
N GLY A 65 -7.96 -3.15 -4.12
CA GLY A 65 -7.57 -3.95 -5.28
C GLY A 65 -8.65 -4.99 -5.53
N GLU A 66 -9.09 -5.15 -6.78
CA GLU A 66 -9.53 -6.48 -7.20
C GLU A 66 -8.40 -7.44 -6.82
N LEU A 67 -8.75 -8.53 -6.12
CA LEU A 67 -7.84 -9.60 -5.70
C LEU A 67 -6.60 -9.63 -6.60
N LEU A 68 -5.44 -9.30 -6.01
CA LEU A 68 -4.13 -9.37 -6.65
C LEU A 68 -4.11 -10.51 -7.68
N ARG A 69 -4.19 -10.18 -8.97
CA ARG A 69 -4.03 -11.16 -10.03
C ARG A 69 -2.58 -11.62 -9.98
N GLY A 70 -2.38 -12.83 -9.48
CA GLY A 70 -1.07 -13.45 -9.20
C GLY A 70 -0.72 -13.24 -7.72
N LEU A 71 -0.68 -14.25 -6.84
CA LEU A 71 0.20 -15.43 -6.90
C LEU A 71 1.57 -15.11 -7.51
#